data_AF-A0A2J8T8Q5-F1
#
_entry.id   AF-A0A2J8T8Q5-F1
#
_cell.length_a   1.000
_cell.length_b   1.000
_cell.length_c   1.000
_cell.angle_alpha   90.00
_cell.angle_beta   90.00
_cell.angle_gamma   90.00
#
_symmetry.space_group_name_H-M   'P 1'
#
loop_
_entity.id
_entity.type
_entity.pdbx_description
1 polymer ?
#
loop_
_entity_poly.entity_id
_entity_poly.type
_entity_poly.pdbx_seq_one_letter_code
_entity_poly.pdbx_strand_id
1 'polypeptide(L)'
;MSTVHEILCKLSLEGDHSTPPSAYGSVKAYTNFDAERDALNIETAIKTKGVDEVTIVNILTNRSNAQRQDIAFAYQRRTKKELASALKSALSGHLETVILGLLKTPAQYD
;
A
#
# COMPACT_ATOMS: atom_id res chain seq x y z
N MET A 1 8.13 -44.83 -7.44
CA MET A 1 7.44 -44.11 -6.35
C MET A 1 8.25 -42.87 -5.96
N SER A 2 8.26 -41.80 -6.76
CA SER A 2 8.83 -40.50 -6.34
C SER A 2 8.36 -39.30 -7.17
N THR A 3 7.26 -39.42 -7.91
CA THR A 3 6.65 -38.28 -8.61
C THR A 3 5.92 -37.33 -7.65
N VAL A 4 5.57 -37.78 -6.44
CA VAL A 4 4.98 -36.94 -5.39
C VAL A 4 6.00 -36.06 -4.66
N HIS A 5 7.27 -36.48 -4.59
CA HIS A 5 8.31 -35.71 -3.90
C HIS A 5 8.78 -34.52 -4.74
N GLU A 6 8.77 -34.65 -6.07
CA GLU A 6 9.16 -33.58 -6.98
C GLU A 6 8.08 -32.50 -7.10
N ILE A 7 6.80 -32.89 -7.03
CA ILE A 7 5.67 -31.95 -7.01
C ILE A 7 5.63 -31.16 -5.69
N LEU A 8 5.92 -31.80 -4.56
CA LEU A 8 5.96 -31.11 -3.27
C LEU A 8 7.05 -30.03 -3.22
N CYS A 9 8.19 -30.25 -3.88
CA CYS A 9 9.29 -29.29 -3.92
C CYS A 9 8.97 -28.05 -4.80
N LYS A 10 8.07 -28.20 -5.78
CA LYS A 10 7.60 -27.08 -6.62
C LYS A 10 6.45 -26.29 -6.01
N LEU A 11 5.77 -26.84 -4.99
CA LEU A 11 4.71 -26.15 -4.24
C LEU A 11 5.24 -25.34 -3.05
N SER A 12 6.50 -25.49 -2.67
CA SER A 12 7.13 -24.68 -1.61
C SER A 12 7.60 -23.29 -2.11
N LEU A 13 7.00 -22.76 -3.18
CA LEU A 13 7.21 -21.38 -3.65
C LEU A 13 6.39 -20.34 -2.85
N GLU A 14 5.99 -20.68 -1.62
CA GLU A 14 5.40 -19.73 -0.70
C GLU A 14 6.51 -18.95 0.02
N GLY A 15 6.81 -17.78 -0.54
CA GLY A 15 6.73 -16.57 0.28
C GLY A 15 7.92 -16.17 1.15
N ASP A 16 9.17 -16.44 0.75
CA ASP A 16 10.27 -15.62 1.29
C ASP A 16 10.44 -14.36 0.42
N HIS A 17 9.57 -13.38 0.66
CA HIS A 17 9.76 -12.02 0.15
C HIS A 17 10.81 -11.30 1.00
N SER A 18 12.04 -11.83 1.03
CA SER A 18 13.22 -11.05 1.35
C SER A 18 13.96 -10.70 0.06
N THR A 19 13.26 -10.11 -0.90
CA THR A 19 13.96 -9.31 -1.91
C THR A 19 14.72 -8.24 -1.14
N PRO A 20 16.07 -8.23 -1.16
CA PRO A 20 16.81 -7.16 -0.53
C PRO A 20 16.26 -5.86 -1.11
N PRO A 21 15.87 -4.87 -0.28
CA PRO A 21 15.34 -3.61 -0.79
C PRO A 21 16.32 -3.13 -1.84
N SER A 22 15.85 -3.02 -3.10
CA SER A 22 16.70 -2.62 -4.21
C SER A 22 17.49 -1.40 -3.76
N ALA A 23 18.81 -1.50 -3.71
CA ALA A 23 19.67 -0.45 -3.15
C ALA A 23 19.48 0.90 -3.90
N TYR A 24 18.86 0.85 -5.08
CA TYR A 24 18.55 1.98 -5.97
C TYR A 24 17.10 2.49 -5.85
N GLY A 25 16.27 1.91 -4.97
CA GLY A 25 14.89 2.37 -4.76
C GLY A 25 14.85 3.71 -4.01
N SER A 26 14.20 4.72 -4.59
CA SER A 26 14.08 6.05 -3.98
C SER A 26 13.21 6.07 -2.72
N VAL A 27 12.23 5.16 -2.63
CA VAL A 27 11.35 5.04 -1.46
C VAL A 27 11.84 3.93 -0.55
N LYS A 28 12.37 4.30 0.61
CA LYS A 28 12.81 3.35 1.66
C LYS A 28 11.68 3.12 2.67
N ALA A 29 11.73 1.98 3.36
CA ALA A 29 10.81 1.70 4.46
C ALA A 29 10.95 2.76 5.56
N TYR A 30 9.83 3.32 6.01
CA TYR A 30 9.83 4.32 7.08
C TYR A 30 10.14 3.64 8.43
N THR A 31 11.15 4.12 9.15
CA THR A 31 11.71 3.44 10.34
C THR A 31 10.79 3.47 11.57
N ASN A 32 9.93 4.50 11.71
CA ASN A 32 8.94 4.61 12.79
C ASN A 32 7.52 4.53 12.23
N PHE A 33 7.23 3.44 11.52
CA PHE A 33 5.95 3.26 10.85
C PHE A 33 4.84 2.86 11.81
N ASP A 34 3.73 3.60 11.73
CA ASP A 34 2.50 3.30 12.45
C ASP A 34 1.33 3.38 11.43
N ALA A 35 0.85 2.21 11.03
CA ALA A 35 -0.22 2.06 10.04
C ALA A 35 -1.53 2.72 10.51
N GLU A 36 -1.82 2.66 11.80
CA GLU A 36 -3.06 3.23 12.36
C GLU A 36 -3.02 4.74 12.37
N ARG A 37 -1.87 5.32 12.72
CA ARG A 37 -1.66 6.76 12.71
C ARG A 37 -1.70 7.32 11.29
N ASP A 38 -1.07 6.64 10.33
CA ASP A 38 -1.12 7.02 8.92
C ASP A 38 -2.56 6.90 8.37
N ALA A 39 -3.28 5.83 8.71
CA ALA A 39 -4.69 5.67 8.33
C ALA A 39 -5.58 6.79 8.90
N LEU A 40 -5.37 7.19 10.16
CA LEU A 40 -6.09 8.29 10.79
C LEU A 40 -5.79 9.64 10.12
N ASN A 41 -4.52 9.89 9.80
CA ASN A 41 -4.12 11.11 9.09
C ASN A 41 -4.76 11.18 7.70
N ILE A 42 -4.80 10.06 6.97
CA ILE A 42 -5.47 9.99 5.67
C ILE A 42 -6.98 10.20 5.81
N GLU A 43 -7.63 9.59 6.82
CA GLU A 43 -9.05 9.81 7.08
C GLU A 43 -9.35 11.28 7.38
N THR A 44 -8.50 11.92 8.19
CA THR A 44 -8.64 13.33 8.53
C THR A 44 -8.45 14.20 7.29
N ALA A 45 -7.42 13.91 6.48
CA ALA A 45 -7.17 14.60 5.21
C ALA A 45 -8.35 14.50 4.24
N ILE A 46 -9.00 13.33 4.14
CA ILE A 46 -10.19 13.12 3.30
C ILE A 46 -11.41 13.89 3.84
N LYS A 47 -11.58 13.96 5.17
CA LYS A 47 -12.71 14.64 5.81
C LYS A 47 -12.54 16.16 5.88
N THR A 48 -11.32 16.68 5.80
CA THR A 48 -11.06 18.11 5.77
C THR A 48 -11.79 18.77 4.61
N LYS A 49 -12.41 19.92 4.87
CA LYS A 49 -13.19 20.68 3.89
C LYS A 49 -12.26 21.12 2.74
N GLY A 50 -12.33 20.44 1.60
CA GLY A 50 -11.46 20.67 0.44
C GLY A 50 -10.36 19.63 0.21
N VAL A 51 -10.31 18.55 1.01
CA VAL A 51 -9.36 17.41 0.91
C VAL A 51 -7.89 17.84 0.99
N ASP A 52 -7.17 17.37 2.02
CA ASP A 52 -5.75 17.66 2.16
C ASP A 52 -4.90 16.70 1.29
N GLU A 53 -4.86 17.00 -0.01
CA GLU A 53 -4.14 16.23 -1.03
C GLU A 53 -2.64 16.11 -0.71
N VAL A 54 -2.05 17.17 -0.16
CA VAL A 54 -0.62 17.25 0.18
C VAL A 54 -0.27 16.22 1.26
N THR A 55 -1.08 16.11 2.31
CA THR A 55 -0.88 15.13 3.39
C THR A 55 -0.99 13.71 2.86
N ILE A 56 -1.99 13.43 2.02
CA ILE A 56 -2.19 12.11 1.42
C ILE A 56 -0.98 11.72 0.56
N VAL A 57 -0.53 12.62 -0.31
CA VAL A 57 0.64 12.40 -1.16
C VAL A 57 1.89 12.17 -0.33
N ASN A 58 2.15 13.00 0.68
CA ASN A 58 3.34 12.90 1.51
C ASN A 58 3.42 11.57 2.27
N ILE A 59 2.28 11.10 2.82
CA ILE A 59 2.22 9.80 3.47
C ILE A 59 2.43 8.68 2.44
N LEU A 60 1.69 8.65 1.34
CA LEU A 60 1.78 7.54 0.40
C LEU A 60 3.14 7.49 -0.30
N THR A 61 3.68 8.61 -0.76
CA THR A 61 4.98 8.66 -1.46
C THR A 61 6.17 8.28 -0.56
N ASN A 62 6.08 8.55 0.73
CA ASN A 62 7.16 8.30 1.69
C ASN A 62 6.98 6.98 2.49
N ARG A 63 6.19 6.05 1.96
CA ARG A 63 5.97 4.70 2.51
C ARG A 63 6.24 3.64 1.45
N SER A 64 6.85 2.55 1.85
CA SER A 64 7.07 1.38 0.98
C SER A 64 5.73 0.74 0.57
N ASN A 65 5.72 -0.03 -0.52
CA ASN A 65 4.49 -0.68 -0.98
C ASN A 65 3.88 -1.60 0.09
N ALA A 66 4.70 -2.36 0.81
CA ALA A 66 4.25 -3.19 1.94
C ALA A 66 3.55 -2.35 3.02
N GLN A 67 4.18 -1.24 3.45
CA GLN A 67 3.58 -0.32 4.43
C GLN A 67 2.27 0.30 3.91
N ARG A 68 2.15 0.57 2.60
CA ARG A 68 0.89 1.05 2.02
C ARG A 68 -0.23 0.02 2.11
N GLN A 69 0.08 -1.27 1.94
CA GLN A 69 -0.90 -2.33 2.14
C GLN A 69 -1.36 -2.39 3.60
N ASP A 70 -0.43 -2.26 4.55
CA ASP A 70 -0.75 -2.22 5.98
C ASP A 70 -1.64 -1.01 6.32
N ILE A 71 -1.36 0.17 5.76
CA ILE A 71 -2.20 1.37 5.91
C ILE A 71 -3.58 1.12 5.33
N ALA A 72 -3.69 0.51 4.15
CA ALA A 72 -4.97 0.21 3.51
C ALA A 72 -5.82 -0.72 4.39
N PHE A 73 -5.21 -1.75 4.97
CA PHE A 73 -5.86 -2.66 5.90
C PHE A 73 -6.29 -1.96 7.21
N ALA A 74 -5.41 -1.16 7.81
CA ALA A 74 -5.72 -0.39 9.01
C ALA A 74 -6.86 0.62 8.77
N TYR A 75 -6.85 1.29 7.61
CA TYR A 75 -7.90 2.21 7.19
C TYR A 75 -9.24 1.51 7.00
N GLN A 76 -9.25 0.36 6.33
CA GLN A 76 -10.45 -0.45 6.11
C GLN A 76 -11.04 -0.92 7.44
N ARG A 77 -10.21 -1.37 8.39
CA ARG A 77 -10.65 -1.76 9.73
C ARG A 77 -11.29 -0.61 10.51
N ARG A 78 -10.75 0.60 10.37
CA ARG A 78 -11.22 1.81 11.08
C ARG A 78 -12.51 2.38 10.49
N THR A 79 -12.53 2.57 9.18
CA THR A 79 -13.59 3.31 8.47
C THR A 79 -14.65 2.38 7.86
N LYS A 80 -14.39 1.07 7.83
CA LYS A 80 -15.18 0.05 7.13
C LYS A 80 -15.34 0.34 5.63
N LYS A 81 -14.42 1.13 5.06
CA LYS A 81 -14.39 1.50 3.64
C LYS A 81 -13.02 1.22 3.07
N GLU A 82 -12.99 0.81 1.80
CA GLU A 82 -11.74 0.65 1.07
C GLU A 82 -11.00 1.99 0.97
N LEU A 83 -9.72 2.00 1.32
CA LEU A 83 -8.86 3.18 1.18
C LEU A 83 -8.85 3.70 -0.26
N ALA A 84 -8.73 2.79 -1.23
CA ALA A 84 -8.74 3.13 -2.65
C ALA A 84 -10.06 3.80 -3.07
N SER A 85 -11.20 3.33 -2.58
CA SER A 85 -12.50 3.93 -2.89
C SER A 85 -12.67 5.32 -2.24
N ALA A 86 -12.21 5.47 -0.99
CA ALA A 86 -12.25 6.75 -0.29
C ALA A 86 -11.38 7.81 -0.99
N LEU A 87 -10.17 7.43 -1.42
CA LEU A 87 -9.28 8.32 -2.17
C LEU A 87 -9.80 8.63 -3.56
N LYS A 88 -10.43 7.66 -4.24
CA LYS A 88 -11.10 7.90 -5.52
C LYS A 88 -12.24 8.91 -5.43
N SER A 89 -12.95 8.95 -4.30
CA SER A 89 -14.02 9.93 -4.07
C SER A 89 -13.50 11.29 -3.61
N ALA A 90 -12.29 11.34 -3.06
CA ALA A 90 -11.70 12.55 -2.49
C ALA A 90 -10.78 13.29 -3.48
N LEU A 91 -10.10 12.54 -4.34
CA LEU A 91 -9.17 13.06 -5.34
C LEU A 91 -9.82 13.08 -6.72
N SER A 92 -9.26 13.86 -7.65
CA SER A 92 -9.76 13.93 -9.02
C SER A 92 -8.61 14.12 -10.01
N GLY A 93 -8.79 13.66 -11.25
CA GLY A 93 -7.85 13.90 -12.35
C GLY A 93 -6.56 13.07 -12.27
N HIS A 94 -5.42 13.70 -12.57
CA HIS A 94 -4.13 13.00 -12.62
C HIS A 94 -3.66 12.51 -11.25
N LEU A 95 -3.97 13.24 -10.19
CA LEU A 95 -3.57 12.87 -8.83
C LEU A 95 -4.25 11.57 -8.38
N GLU A 96 -5.55 11.42 -8.67
CA GLU A 96 -6.29 10.18 -8.42
C GLU A 96 -5.60 8.98 -9.07
N THR A 97 -5.22 9.12 -10.34
CA THR A 97 -4.62 8.02 -11.11
C THR A 97 -3.29 7.56 -10.50
N VAL A 98 -2.44 8.53 -10.12
CA VAL A 98 -1.14 8.23 -9.49
C VAL A 98 -1.34 7.57 -8.13
N ILE A 99 -2.25 8.09 -7.31
CA ILE A 99 -2.47 7.60 -5.94
C ILE A 99 -3.08 6.19 -5.94
N LEU A 100 -4.03 5.92 -6.83
CA LEU A 100 -4.57 4.57 -7.02
C LEU A 100 -3.51 3.60 -7.55
N GLY A 101 -2.64 4.05 -8.46
CA GLY A 101 -1.51 3.26 -8.93
C GLY A 101 -0.53 2.90 -7.81
N LEU A 102 -0.20 3.87 -6.95
CA LEU A 102 0.72 3.68 -5.82
C LEU A 102 0.19 2.72 -4.74
N LEU A 103 -1.12 2.54 -4.65
CA LEU A 103 -1.77 1.60 -3.72
C LEU A 103 -1.83 0.17 -4.25
N LYS A 104 -1.81 -0.02 -5.57
CA LYS A 104 -1.74 -1.36 -6.16
C LYS A 104 -0.39 -1.99 -5.89
N THR A 105 -0.35 -3.32 -5.76
CA THR A 105 0.93 -4.03 -5.77
C THR A 105 1.55 -3.93 -7.17
N PRO A 106 2.87 -4.03 -7.32
CA PRO A 106 3.51 -3.99 -8.63
C PRO A 106 2.91 -4.99 -9.63
N ALA A 107 2.56 -6.19 -9.16
CA ALA A 107 1.91 -7.24 -9.96
C ALA A 107 0.46 -6.91 -10.37
N GLN A 108 -0.21 -5.99 -9.69
CA GLN A 108 -1.56 -5.52 -10.03
C GLN A 108 -1.55 -4.23 -10.87
N TYR A 109 -0.38 -3.60 -11.00
CA TYR A 109 -0.18 -2.38 -11.77
C TYR A 109 0.34 -2.65 -13.19
N ASP A 110 1.08 -3.75 -13.38
CA ASP A 110 1.50 -4.28 -14.69
C ASP A 110 0.30 -4.56 -15.61
#